data_AF-A0ABD3BET3-F1
#
_entry.id   AF-A0ABD3BET3-F1
#
_cell.length_a   1.000
_cell.length_b   1.000
_cell.length_c   1.000
_cell.angle_alpha   90.00
_cell.angle_beta   90.00
_cell.angle_gamma   90.00
#
_symmetry.space_group_name_H-M   'P 1'
#
loop_
_entity.id
_entity.type
_entity.pdbx_description
1 polymer ?
#
loop_
_entity_poly.entity_id
_entity_poly.type
_entity_poly.pdbx_seq_one_letter_code
_entity_poly.pdbx_strand_id
1 'polypeptide(L)'
;MFLVSWAEMAQSKPLSQPPSFRRSLLLPRHPGVYHLSVDHMYIPVSALPPPPPQNHSQNDEVQSALSRIYYIKADQVYKLQSLANMGINCPN
;
A
#
# COMPACT_ATOMS: atom_id res chain seq x y z
N MET A 1 -1.36 -11.85 -6.39
CA MET A 1 -0.92 -13.24 -6.64
C MET A 1 -1.63 -14.24 -5.73
N PHE A 2 -1.55 -14.13 -4.39
CA PHE A 2 -2.16 -15.12 -3.48
C PHE A 2 -3.64 -15.45 -3.75
N LEU A 3 -4.52 -14.46 -3.84
CA LEU A 3 -5.96 -14.70 -4.05
C LEU A 3 -6.26 -15.41 -5.38
N VAL A 4 -5.49 -15.10 -6.44
CA VAL A 4 -5.62 -15.75 -7.74
C VAL A 4 -5.15 -17.20 -7.65
N SER A 5 -3.96 -17.43 -7.09
CA SER A 5 -3.43 -18.79 -6.89
C SER A 5 -4.35 -19.64 -6.01
N TRP A 6 -4.93 -19.06 -4.96
CA TRP A 6 -5.92 -19.74 -4.11
C TRP A 6 -7.18 -20.11 -4.90
N ALA A 7 -7.71 -19.19 -5.71
CA ALA A 7 -8.88 -19.47 -6.55
C ALA A 7 -8.61 -20.53 -7.62
N GLU A 8 -7.41 -20.55 -8.21
CA GLU A 8 -6.97 -21.58 -9.16
C GLU A 8 -6.86 -22.95 -8.48
N MET A 9 -6.24 -23.01 -7.30
CA MET A 9 -6.15 -24.24 -6.50
C MET A 9 -7.53 -24.76 -6.09
N ALA A 10 -8.44 -23.88 -5.66
CA ALA A 10 -9.81 -24.26 -5.30
C ALA A 10 -10.60 -24.85 -6.49
N GLN A 11 -10.21 -24.50 -7.72
CA GLN A 11 -10.79 -25.02 -8.96
C GLN A 11 -9.98 -26.19 -9.55
N SER A 12 -8.98 -26.70 -8.83
CA SER A 12 -8.05 -27.72 -9.32
C SER A 12 -7.36 -27.35 -10.64
N LYS A 13 -7.14 -26.05 -10.87
CA LYS A 13 -6.44 -25.53 -12.03
C LYS A 13 -4.93 -25.43 -11.75
N PRO A 14 -4.08 -25.56 -12.78
CA PRO A 14 -2.68 -25.23 -12.63
C PRO A 14 -2.50 -23.76 -12.27
N LEU A 15 -1.50 -23.46 -11.43
CA LEU A 15 -1.18 -22.09 -11.04
C LEU A 15 -0.64 -21.32 -12.25
N SER A 16 -1.24 -20.18 -12.56
CA SER A 16 -0.76 -19.30 -13.64
C SER A 16 0.59 -18.65 -13.32
N GLN A 17 0.81 -18.32 -12.04
CA GLN A 17 2.05 -17.74 -11.53
C GLN A 17 2.49 -18.48 -10.26
N PRO A 18 3.49 -19.37 -10.35
CA PRO A 18 4.01 -20.05 -9.18
C PRO A 18 4.79 -19.08 -8.27
N PRO A 19 4.59 -19.14 -6.95
CA PRO A 19 5.36 -18.32 -6.03
C PRO A 19 6.84 -18.75 -6.01
N SER A 20 7.75 -17.78 -5.84
CA SER A 20 9.15 -18.05 -5.56
C SER A 20 9.46 -17.83 -4.08
N PHE A 21 9.96 -18.87 -3.42
CA PHE A 21 10.38 -18.81 -2.02
C PHE A 21 11.89 -18.62 -1.86
N ARG A 22 12.62 -18.47 -2.97
CA ARG A 22 14.08 -18.25 -2.94
C ARG A 22 14.37 -16.81 -2.54
N ARG A 23 14.46 -16.56 -1.23
CA ARG A 23 14.81 -15.25 -0.67
C ARG A 23 16.17 -14.73 -1.14
N SER A 24 17.07 -15.62 -1.53
CA SER A 24 18.38 -15.28 -2.12
C SER A 24 18.30 -14.63 -3.50
N LEU A 25 17.16 -14.69 -4.21
CA LEU A 25 16.98 -13.98 -5.48
C LEU A 25 16.81 -12.47 -5.28
N LEU A 26 16.45 -12.04 -4.07
CA LEU A 26 16.51 -10.65 -3.65
C LEU A 26 17.93 -10.37 -3.17
N LEU A 27 18.89 -10.46 -4.09
CA LEU A 27 20.29 -10.17 -3.79
C LEU A 27 20.40 -8.72 -3.29
N PRO A 28 21.04 -8.49 -2.14
CA PRO A 28 21.44 -7.14 -1.75
C PRO A 28 22.28 -6.52 -2.88
N ARG A 29 22.08 -5.23 -3.16
CA ARG A 29 22.87 -4.50 -4.16
C ARG A 29 24.36 -4.60 -3.80
N HIS A 30 25.21 -4.83 -4.82
CA HIS A 30 26.66 -4.77 -4.68
C HIS A 30 27.26 -3.78 -5.71
N PRO A 31 27.93 -2.70 -5.28
CA PRO A 31 28.12 -2.27 -3.88
C PRO A 31 26.80 -1.89 -3.21
N GLY A 32 26.75 -1.93 -1.88
CA GLY A 32 25.59 -1.48 -1.12
C GLY A 32 25.42 0.02 -1.32
N VAL A 33 24.37 0.44 -2.03
CA VAL A 33 24.02 1.85 -2.23
C VAL A 33 22.87 2.20 -1.30
N TYR A 34 23.06 3.18 -0.43
CA TYR A 34 21.97 3.73 0.39
C TYR A 34 21.24 4.83 -0.37
N HIS A 35 19.91 4.86 -0.32
CA HIS A 35 19.11 5.93 -0.90
C HIS A 35 18.30 6.59 0.21
N LEU A 36 18.29 7.93 0.28
CA LEU A 36 17.62 8.70 1.35
C LEU A 36 16.10 8.45 1.43
N SER A 37 15.48 7.91 0.38
CA SER A 37 14.08 7.46 0.48
C SER A 37 13.87 6.35 1.51
N VAL A 38 14.93 5.61 1.86
CA VAL A 38 14.89 4.54 2.87
C VAL A 38 14.63 5.12 4.26
N ASP A 39 15.13 6.32 4.56
CA ASP A 39 14.88 7.01 5.84
C ASP A 39 13.38 7.22 6.09
N HIS A 40 12.59 7.39 5.03
CA HIS A 40 11.14 7.61 5.12
C HIS A 40 10.34 6.32 5.39
N MET A 41 10.98 5.15 5.33
CA MET A 41 10.33 3.86 5.62
C MET A 41 10.39 3.46 7.10
N TYR A 42 11.24 4.14 7.88
CA TYR A 42 11.47 3.83 9.28
C TYR A 42 11.17 5.03 10.15
N ILE A 43 10.67 4.79 11.36
CA ILE A 43 10.58 5.81 12.40
C ILE A 43 11.33 5.31 13.63
N PRO A 44 12.04 6.18 14.36
CA PRO A 44 12.69 5.80 15.60
C PRO A 44 11.65 5.25 16.58
N VAL A 45 12.00 4.19 17.31
CA VAL A 45 11.13 3.62 18.36
C VAL A 45 10.79 4.68 19.41
N SER A 46 11.72 5.60 19.70
CA SER A 46 11.50 6.73 20.61
C SER A 46 10.44 7.74 20.13
N ALA A 47 10.11 7.74 18.84
CA ALA A 47 9.07 8.59 18.27
C ALA A 47 7.68 7.91 18.30
N LEU A 48 7.62 6.62 18.66
CA LEU A 48 6.34 5.91 18.81
C LEU A 48 5.65 6.36 20.11
N PRO A 49 4.34 6.66 20.07
CA PRO A 49 3.59 6.92 21.28
C PRO A 49 3.57 5.66 22.18
N PRO A 50 3.48 5.82 23.51
CA PRO A 50 3.28 4.68 24.40
C PRO A 50 1.98 3.94 24.02
N PRO A 51 1.95 2.60 24.13
CA PRO A 51 0.74 1.85 23.83
C PRO A 51 -0.41 2.32 24.73
N PRO A 52 -1.64 2.42 24.19
CA PRO A 52 -2.78 2.87 24.97
C PRO A 52 -3.03 1.89 26.13
N PRO A 53 -3.43 2.37 27.32
CA PRO A 53 -3.73 1.50 28.44
C PRO A 53 -4.97 0.64 28.12
N GLN A 54 -5.00 -0.58 28.66
CA GLN A 54 -5.97 -1.62 28.32
C GLN A 54 -7.44 -1.29 28.70
N ASN A 55 -7.68 -0.16 29.38
CA ASN A 55 -8.97 0.20 29.99
C ASN A 55 -9.63 1.43 29.37
N HIS A 56 -9.39 1.71 28.08
CA HIS A 56 -10.17 2.74 27.41
C HIS A 56 -11.53 2.17 26.98
N SER A 57 -12.54 2.48 27.79
CA SER A 57 -13.94 2.53 27.38
C SER A 57 -14.03 3.20 26.01
N GLN A 58 -14.88 2.69 25.13
CA GLN A 58 -15.07 3.06 23.71
C GLN A 58 -15.44 4.53 23.42
N ASN A 59 -15.24 5.45 24.38
CA ASN A 59 -15.67 6.85 24.33
C ASN A 59 -14.50 7.84 24.33
N ASP A 60 -13.31 7.45 23.87
CA ASP A 60 -12.34 8.46 23.45
C ASP A 60 -12.62 8.85 22.01
N GLU A 61 -12.75 10.15 21.83
CA GLU A 61 -13.08 10.96 20.66
C GLU A 61 -12.05 10.81 19.51
N VAL A 62 -11.54 9.60 19.29
CA VAL A 62 -10.86 9.20 18.08
C VAL A 62 -11.91 9.24 17.00
N GLN A 63 -11.85 10.25 16.12
CA GLN A 63 -12.61 10.32 14.88
C GLN A 63 -12.75 8.91 14.33
N SER A 64 -13.92 8.31 14.51
CA SER A 64 -14.13 6.93 14.10
C SER A 64 -13.83 6.90 12.61
N ALA A 65 -12.79 6.16 12.21
CA ALA A 65 -12.36 6.14 10.83
C ALA A 65 -13.56 5.70 9.98
N LEU A 66 -14.14 6.65 9.23
CA LEU A 66 -15.35 6.39 8.46
C LEU A 66 -14.98 5.62 7.20
N SER A 67 -15.17 4.32 7.25
CA SER A 67 -15.06 3.45 6.08
C SER A 67 -16.25 3.72 5.15
N ARG A 68 -16.03 4.46 4.06
CA ARG A 68 -17.04 4.78 3.04
C ARG A 68 -16.66 4.14 1.71
N ILE A 69 -17.63 3.52 1.05
CA ILE A 69 -17.49 3.00 -0.31
C ILE A 69 -18.05 4.04 -1.27
N TYR A 70 -17.19 4.63 -2.10
CA TYR A 70 -17.59 5.58 -3.14
C TYR A 70 -17.64 4.86 -4.49
N TYR A 71 -18.78 4.99 -5.17
CA TYR A 71 -18.92 4.57 -6.57
C TYR A 71 -18.50 5.71 -7.49
N ILE A 72 -17.52 5.44 -8.35
CA ILE A 72 -17.03 6.41 -9.34
C ILE A 72 -17.22 5.79 -10.72
N LYS A 73 -17.92 6.49 -11.61
CA LYS A 73 -18.11 6.07 -13.01
C LYS A 73 -16.82 6.30 -13.81
N ALA A 74 -16.63 5.49 -14.85
CA ALA A 74 -15.43 5.54 -15.68
C ALA A 74 -15.21 6.91 -16.36
N ASP A 75 -16.27 7.56 -16.83
CA ASP A 75 -16.23 8.91 -17.43
C ASP A 75 -15.66 9.96 -16.47
N GLN A 76 -16.00 9.87 -15.18
CA GLN A 76 -15.47 10.75 -14.15
C GLN A 76 -13.98 10.49 -13.89
N VAL A 77 -13.53 9.24 -13.95
CA VAL A 77 -12.11 8.89 -13.86
C VAL A 77 -11.33 9.49 -15.04
N TYR A 78 -11.84 9.35 -16.27
CA TYR A 78 -11.20 9.94 -17.45
C TYR A 78 -11.09 11.47 -17.36
N LYS A 79 -12.16 12.12 -16.89
CA LYS A 79 -12.16 13.58 -16.67
C LYS A 79 -11.12 13.99 -15.62
N LEU A 80 -11.07 13.30 -14.49
CA LEU A 80 -10.09 13.57 -13.42
C LEU A 80 -8.65 13.40 -13.93
N GLN A 81 -8.38 12.33 -14.66
CA GLN A 81 -7.06 12.07 -15.24
C GLN A 81 -6.67 13.17 -16.25
N SER A 82 -7.60 13.60 -17.11
CA SER A 82 -7.37 14.69 -18.05
C SER A 82 -7.02 16.00 -17.33
N LEU A 83 -7.77 16.36 -16.29
CA LEU A 83 -7.51 17.56 -15.48
C LEU A 83 -6.14 17.51 -14.77
N ALA A 84 -5.79 16.37 -14.17
CA ALA A 84 -4.51 16.18 -13.50
C ALA A 84 -3.33 16.32 -14.47
N ASN A 85 -3.47 15.80 -15.69
CA ASN A 85 -2.44 15.90 -16.72
C ASN A 85 -2.30 17.32 -17.28
N MET A 86 -3.38 18.12 -17.30
CA MET A 86 -3.33 19.52 -17.78
C MET A 86 -2.56 20.45 -16.83
N GLY A 87 -2.58 20.19 -15.51
CA GLY A 87 -1.89 21.03 -14.52
C GLY A 87 -0.35 21.00 -14.59
N ILE A 88 0.24 20.08 -15.36
CA ILE A 88 1.71 19.95 -15.52
C ILE A 88 2.24 20.85 -16.66
N ASN A 89 1.36 21.42 -17.50
CA ASN A 89 1.75 22.13 -18.73
C ASN A 89 1.49 23.65 -18.70
N CYS A 90 1.42 24.29 -17.54
CA CYS A 90 1.48 25.76 -17.49
C CYS A 90 2.95 26.23 -17.56
N PRO A 91 3.42 26.87 -18.65
CA PRO A 91 4.72 27.53 -18.65
C PRO A 91 4.67 28.75 -17.73
N ASN A 92 5.73 28.92 -16.93
CA ASN A 92 6.01 30.15 -16.18
C ASN A 92 6.29 31.33 -17.13
#